data_AF-A0AA37RJZ0-F1
#
_entry.id   AF-A0AA37RJZ0-F1
#
_cell.length_a   1.000
_cell.length_b   1.000
_cell.length_c   1.000
_cell.angle_alpha   90.00
_cell.angle_beta   90.00
_cell.angle_gamma   90.00
#
_symmetry.space_group_name_H-M   'P 1'
#
loop_
_entity.id
_entity.type
_entity.pdbx_description
1 polymer ?
#
loop_
_entity_poly.entity_id
_entity_poly.type
_entity_poly.pdbx_seq_one_letter_code
_entity_poly.pdbx_strand_id
1 'polypeptide(L)'
;MAIADYIKVSGKLEDIRVFEHKVANVRVIMKIDGVLIPNTDIPIKLYEEIEAGKHYDFYCVYKKSRNKLKNTGVVYAFREEGGRIRSLTKLRLATPVYMMVYGAIWFAVAYVAVFLLALLPVLAKHPTTGAIPVLHSYSMLGGAIPGVFFLWCAIDFWRKSANLEAWPSVAPSVVIDRFSKLHK
;
A
#
# COMPACT_ATOMS: atom_id res chain seq x y z
N MET A 1 -12.51 6.49 2.99
CA MET A 1 -11.80 6.41 1.69
C MET A 1 -10.65 5.43 1.86
N ALA A 2 -10.73 4.23 1.28
CA ALA A 2 -9.63 3.26 1.35
C ALA A 2 -8.43 3.81 0.56
N ILE A 3 -7.24 3.80 1.18
CA ILE A 3 -6.00 4.34 0.59
C ILE A 3 -5.42 3.36 -0.45
N ALA A 4 -5.78 2.09 -0.34
CA ALA A 4 -5.48 1.05 -1.31
C ALA A 4 -6.64 0.06 -1.41
N ASP A 5 -6.86 -0.46 -2.62
CA ASP A 5 -7.83 -1.51 -2.89
C ASP A 5 -7.08 -2.84 -3.04
N TYR A 6 -7.54 -3.84 -2.29
CA TYR A 6 -7.06 -5.22 -2.34
C TYR A 6 -7.97 -5.99 -3.29
N ILE A 7 -7.45 -6.44 -4.43
CA ILE A 7 -8.26 -7.08 -5.46
C ILE A 7 -7.53 -8.28 -6.06
N LYS A 8 -8.31 -9.26 -6.51
CA LYS A 8 -7.83 -10.37 -7.32
C LYS A 8 -8.12 -10.07 -8.79
N VAL A 9 -7.11 -10.21 -9.64
CA VAL A 9 -7.23 -10.05 -11.10
C VAL A 9 -6.94 -11.39 -11.73
N SER A 10 -7.95 -11.99 -12.34
CA SER A 10 -7.87 -13.30 -12.98
C SER A 10 -7.87 -13.15 -14.49
N GLY A 11 -7.07 -13.96 -15.18
CA GLY A 11 -7.05 -13.97 -16.64
C GLY A 11 -5.82 -14.67 -17.23
N LYS A 12 -5.80 -14.84 -18.55
CA LYS A 12 -4.65 -15.33 -19.28
C LYS A 12 -3.61 -14.22 -19.41
N LEU A 13 -2.41 -14.46 -18.88
CA LEU A 13 -1.29 -13.56 -19.09
C LEU A 13 -0.75 -13.78 -20.50
N GLU A 14 -0.95 -12.82 -21.39
CA GLU A 14 -0.47 -12.89 -22.77
C GLU A 14 0.96 -12.39 -22.92
N ASP A 15 1.30 -11.33 -22.18
CA ASP A 15 2.58 -10.62 -22.29
C ASP A 15 2.91 -9.92 -20.98
N ILE A 16 4.19 -9.85 -20.65
CA ILE A 16 4.70 -9.12 -19.49
C ILE A 16 6.01 -8.42 -19.87
N ARG A 17 6.00 -7.09 -19.79
CA ARG A 17 7.15 -6.25 -20.16
C ARG A 17 7.67 -5.49 -18.97
N VAL A 18 8.93 -5.71 -18.63
CA VAL A 18 9.65 -4.91 -17.63
C VAL A 18 10.09 -3.59 -18.27
N PHE A 19 9.85 -2.48 -17.59
CA PHE A 19 10.33 -1.17 -18.04
C PHE A 19 11.14 -0.41 -16.99
N GLU A 20 11.16 -0.87 -15.74
CA GLU A 20 11.99 -0.30 -14.68
C GLU A 20 12.42 -1.40 -13.71
N HIS A 21 13.73 -1.50 -13.45
CA HIS A 21 14.28 -2.37 -12.41
C HIS A 21 14.50 -1.57 -11.13
N LYS A 22 14.01 -2.09 -10.00
CA LYS A 22 14.28 -1.58 -8.65
C LYS A 22 15.02 -2.65 -7.85
N VAL A 23 15.62 -2.24 -6.72
CA VAL A 23 16.47 -3.11 -5.89
C VAL A 23 15.85 -4.47 -5.55
N ALA A 24 14.55 -4.55 -5.26
CA ALA A 24 13.87 -5.79 -4.90
C ALA A 24 12.65 -6.14 -5.77
N ASN A 25 12.24 -5.23 -6.65
CA ASN A 25 11.01 -5.32 -7.44
C ASN A 25 11.31 -4.92 -8.90
N VAL A 26 10.55 -5.45 -9.84
CA VAL A 26 10.49 -4.95 -11.22
C VAL A 26 9.16 -4.28 -11.46
N ARG A 27 9.16 -3.18 -12.20
CA ARG A 27 7.94 -2.54 -12.66
C ARG A 27 7.62 -3.00 -14.06
N VAL A 28 6.40 -3.49 -14.23
CA VAL A 28 5.95 -4.14 -15.46
C VAL A 28 4.67 -3.54 -16.01
N ILE A 29 4.47 -3.78 -17.29
CA ILE A 29 3.19 -3.71 -17.98
C ILE A 29 2.75 -5.15 -18.25
N MET A 30 1.58 -5.53 -17.75
CA MET A 30 1.01 -6.87 -17.95
C MET A 30 -0.11 -6.80 -18.97
N LYS A 31 -0.17 -7.74 -19.91
CA LYS A 31 -1.32 -7.91 -20.81
C LYS A 31 -2.13 -9.12 -20.35
N ILE A 32 -3.31 -8.88 -19.82
CA ILE A 32 -4.19 -9.92 -19.28
C ILE A 32 -5.53 -9.87 -20.02
N ASP A 33 -5.91 -10.97 -20.67
CA ASP A 33 -7.13 -11.08 -21.50
C ASP A 33 -7.31 -9.88 -22.46
N GLY A 34 -6.25 -9.57 -23.23
CA GLY A 34 -6.22 -8.44 -24.15
C GLY A 34 -6.07 -7.05 -23.51
N VAL A 35 -6.14 -6.91 -22.19
CA VAL A 35 -6.09 -5.61 -21.48
C VAL A 35 -4.68 -5.32 -20.94
N LEU A 36 -4.15 -4.14 -21.26
CA LEU A 36 -2.85 -3.66 -20.74
C LEU A 36 -3.01 -3.03 -19.36
N ILE A 37 -2.37 -3.61 -18.35
CA ILE A 37 -2.31 -3.10 -16.99
C ILE A 37 -0.91 -2.50 -16.74
N PRO A 38 -0.80 -1.16 -16.69
CA PRO A 38 0.49 -0.48 -16.53
C PRO A 38 0.94 -0.38 -15.07
N ASN A 39 2.16 0.10 -14.86
CA ASN A 39 2.69 0.55 -13.56
C ASN A 39 2.48 -0.43 -12.40
N THR A 40 2.70 -1.71 -12.65
CA THR A 40 2.56 -2.75 -11.63
C THR A 40 3.93 -3.20 -11.15
N ASP A 41 4.20 -3.05 -9.86
CA ASP A 41 5.43 -3.53 -9.24
C ASP A 41 5.26 -5.01 -8.84
N ILE A 42 6.20 -5.86 -9.25
CA ILE A 42 6.25 -7.29 -8.89
C ILE A 42 7.58 -7.56 -8.21
N PRO A 43 7.60 -8.23 -7.03
CA PRO A 43 8.83 -8.72 -6.43
C PRO A 43 9.59 -9.61 -7.41
N ILE A 44 10.91 -9.40 -7.56
CA ILE A 44 11.73 -10.13 -8.55
C ILE A 44 11.55 -11.66 -8.40
N LYS A 45 11.55 -12.15 -7.16
CA LYS A 45 11.34 -13.58 -6.85
C LYS A 45 10.00 -14.13 -7.32
N LEU A 46 8.95 -13.31 -7.39
CA LEU A 46 7.66 -13.73 -7.94
C LEU A 46 7.64 -13.60 -9.46
N TYR A 47 8.27 -12.54 -9.99
CA TYR A 47 8.37 -12.31 -11.43
C TYR A 47 9.07 -13.46 -12.16
N GLU A 48 10.16 -13.98 -11.59
CA GLU A 48 10.93 -15.11 -12.16
C GLU A 48 10.12 -16.42 -12.27
N GLU A 49 9.03 -16.56 -11.52
CA GLU A 49 8.14 -17.74 -11.55
C GLU A 49 6.94 -17.56 -12.50
N ILE A 50 6.74 -16.38 -13.08
CA ILE A 50 5.60 -16.06 -13.93
C ILE A 50 5.99 -16.28 -15.41
N GLU A 51 5.18 -17.05 -16.12
CA GLU A 51 5.37 -17.37 -17.53
C GLU A 51 4.22 -16.84 -18.38
N ALA A 52 4.51 -16.24 -19.54
CA ALA A 52 3.47 -15.83 -20.48
C ALA A 52 2.76 -17.06 -21.09
N GLY A 53 1.49 -16.89 -21.45
CA GLY A 53 0.63 -17.90 -22.07
C GLY A 53 -0.24 -18.70 -21.11
N LYS A 54 -0.03 -18.57 -19.79
CA LYS A 54 -0.78 -19.30 -18.75
C LYS A 54 -1.87 -18.44 -18.10
N HIS A 55 -2.83 -19.10 -17.47
CA HIS A 55 -3.87 -18.45 -16.68
C HIS A 55 -3.41 -18.25 -15.23
N TYR A 56 -3.63 -17.03 -14.72
CA TYR A 56 -3.22 -16.64 -13.37
C TYR A 56 -4.30 -15.86 -12.64
N ASP A 57 -4.36 -16.07 -11.34
CA ASP A 57 -5.02 -15.22 -10.36
C ASP A 57 -3.96 -14.34 -9.67
N PHE A 58 -3.88 -13.07 -10.04
CA PHE A 58 -2.97 -12.10 -9.42
C PHE A 58 -3.64 -11.37 -8.24
N TYR A 59 -3.08 -11.51 -7.04
CA TYR A 59 -3.53 -10.79 -5.86
C TYR A 59 -2.76 -9.47 -5.76
N CYS A 60 -3.46 -8.38 -6.06
CA CYS A 60 -2.86 -7.07 -6.25
C CYS A 60 -3.37 -6.04 -5.24
N VAL A 61 -2.49 -5.14 -4.84
CA VAL A 61 -2.82 -3.96 -4.05
C VAL A 61 -2.65 -2.74 -4.94
N TYR A 62 -3.75 -2.05 -5.25
CA TYR A 62 -3.71 -0.85 -6.08
C TYR A 62 -3.87 0.40 -5.23
N LYS A 63 -2.92 1.33 -5.38
CA LYS A 63 -3.02 2.66 -4.80
C LYS A 63 -4.04 3.48 -5.58
N LYS A 64 -5.02 4.06 -4.88
CA LYS A 64 -6.03 4.94 -5.47
C LYS A 64 -5.68 6.40 -5.20
N SER A 65 -5.09 7.07 -6.17
CA SER A 65 -4.84 8.51 -6.17
C SER A 65 -5.85 9.24 -7.05
N ARG A 66 -6.15 10.51 -6.71
CA ARG A 66 -6.90 11.42 -7.59
C ARG A 66 -6.14 11.67 -8.90
N ASN A 67 -4.81 11.73 -8.83
CA ASN A 67 -3.97 11.80 -10.02
C ASN A 67 -3.71 10.37 -10.53
N LYS A 68 -4.45 9.96 -11.56
CA LYS A 68 -4.38 8.61 -12.14
C LYS A 68 -3.02 8.24 -12.74
N LEU A 69 -2.18 9.23 -13.09
CA LEU A 69 -0.80 8.99 -13.54
C LEU A 69 0.11 8.46 -12.43
N LYS A 70 -0.24 8.76 -11.16
CA LYS A 70 0.51 8.30 -9.98
C LYS A 70 -0.06 7.00 -9.42
N ASN A 71 -1.04 6.39 -10.08
CA ASN A 71 -1.57 5.11 -9.64
C ASN A 71 -0.55 4.02 -9.98
N THR A 72 -0.34 3.13 -9.01
CA THR A 72 0.58 2.02 -9.08
C THR A 72 -0.09 0.80 -8.51
N GLY A 73 0.10 -0.35 -9.15
CA GLY A 73 -0.24 -1.66 -8.61
C GLY A 73 0.97 -2.29 -7.95
N VAL A 74 0.74 -3.17 -6.98
CA VAL A 74 1.76 -4.09 -6.46
C VAL A 74 1.18 -5.49 -6.48
N VAL A 75 1.85 -6.43 -7.14
CA VAL A 75 1.50 -7.86 -7.05
C VAL A 75 2.07 -8.39 -5.74
N TYR A 76 1.18 -8.87 -4.89
CA TYR A 76 1.53 -9.43 -3.59
C TYR A 76 1.69 -10.94 -3.64
N ALA A 77 0.84 -11.60 -4.43
CA ALA A 77 0.84 -13.04 -4.64
C ALA A 77 0.24 -13.35 -6.00
N PHE A 78 0.49 -14.56 -6.51
CA PHE A 78 -0.21 -15.09 -7.67
C PHE A 78 -0.59 -16.56 -7.46
N ARG A 79 -1.54 -17.06 -8.23
CA ARG A 79 -1.88 -18.48 -8.30
C ARG A 79 -2.01 -18.87 -9.76
N GLU A 80 -1.23 -19.85 -10.19
CA GLU A 80 -1.38 -20.49 -11.50
C GLU A 80 -2.64 -21.37 -11.52
N GLU A 81 -3.21 -21.61 -12.70
CA GLU A 81 -4.37 -22.48 -12.88
C GLU A 81 -4.21 -23.84 -12.19
N GLY A 82 -5.17 -24.19 -11.31
CA GLY A 82 -5.12 -25.43 -10.50
C GLY A 82 -4.00 -25.48 -9.44
N GLY A 83 -3.13 -24.47 -9.37
CA GLY A 83 -1.99 -24.40 -8.48
C GLY A 83 -2.32 -23.89 -7.06
N ARG A 84 -1.27 -23.84 -6.23
CA ARG A 84 -1.31 -23.19 -4.91
C ARG A 84 -0.94 -21.71 -5.01
N ILE A 85 -1.45 -20.89 -4.10
CA ILE A 85 -1.09 -19.46 -4.03
C ILE A 85 0.39 -19.33 -3.65
N ARG A 86 1.14 -18.62 -4.50
CA ARG A 86 2.55 -18.25 -4.29
C ARG A 86 2.58 -16.82 -3.77
N SER A 87 3.06 -16.67 -2.53
CA SER A 87 3.27 -15.37 -1.90
C SER A 87 4.61 -15.37 -1.18
N LEU A 88 5.25 -14.21 -1.07
CA LEU A 88 6.46 -14.08 -0.28
C LEU A 88 6.07 -13.85 1.19
N THR A 89 6.29 -14.86 2.04
CA THR A 89 6.06 -14.76 3.49
C THR A 89 6.77 -13.55 4.10
N LYS A 90 7.95 -13.19 3.56
CA LYS A 90 8.70 -12.00 3.95
C LYS A 90 7.89 -10.70 3.72
N LEU A 91 7.12 -10.58 2.64
CA LEU A 91 6.29 -9.39 2.38
C LEU A 91 5.12 -9.29 3.35
N ARG A 92 4.55 -10.42 3.76
CA ARG A 92 3.47 -10.48 4.75
C ARG A 92 3.87 -9.86 6.09
N LEU A 93 5.09 -10.17 6.52
CA LEU A 93 5.65 -9.69 7.80
C LEU A 93 6.26 -8.30 7.67
N ALA A 94 7.02 -8.04 6.61
CA ALA A 94 7.76 -6.79 6.47
C ALA A 94 6.84 -5.59 6.21
N THR A 95 5.76 -5.76 5.46
CA THR A 95 4.88 -4.63 5.09
C THR A 95 4.23 -3.97 6.31
N PRO A 96 3.62 -4.71 7.25
CA PRO A 96 3.10 -4.15 8.50
C PRO A 96 4.20 -3.50 9.37
N VAL A 97 5.39 -4.09 9.42
CA VAL A 97 6.54 -3.50 10.13
C VAL A 97 6.90 -2.13 9.54
N TYR A 98 7.02 -2.02 8.22
CA TYR A 98 7.28 -0.74 7.57
C TYR A 98 6.17 0.28 7.86
N MET A 99 4.90 -0.13 7.83
CA MET A 99 3.77 0.74 8.18
C MET A 99 3.87 1.25 9.63
N MET A 100 4.25 0.40 10.58
CA MET A 100 4.46 0.80 11.97
C MET A 100 5.63 1.78 12.12
N VAL A 101 6.75 1.55 11.42
CA VAL A 101 7.90 2.48 11.41
C VAL A 101 7.49 3.84 10.85
N TYR A 102 6.77 3.87 9.73
CA TYR A 102 6.20 5.11 9.18
C TYR A 102 5.24 5.77 10.17
N GLY A 103 4.44 4.99 10.88
CA GLY A 103 3.57 5.48 11.95
C GLY A 103 4.33 6.17 13.08
N ALA A 104 5.45 5.60 13.53
CA ALA A 104 6.30 6.20 14.56
C ALA A 104 6.96 7.51 14.09
N ILE A 105 7.42 7.56 12.83
CA ILE A 105 7.96 8.79 12.23
C ILE A 105 6.90 9.88 12.19
N TRP A 106 5.70 9.57 11.68
CA TRP A 106 4.62 10.55 11.58
C TRP A 106 4.05 10.96 12.94
N PHE A 107 4.07 10.07 13.92
CA PHE A 107 3.79 10.39 15.32
C PHE A 107 4.76 11.46 15.82
N ALA A 108 6.07 11.28 15.63
CA ALA A 108 7.09 12.22 16.09
C ALA A 108 6.97 13.58 15.39
N VAL A 109 6.75 13.58 14.06
CA VAL A 109 6.55 14.81 13.28
C VAL A 109 5.32 15.58 13.78
N ALA A 110 4.18 14.90 13.94
CA ALA A 110 2.95 15.53 14.41
C ALA A 110 3.05 15.99 15.87
N TYR A 111 3.74 15.24 16.72
CA TYR A 111 4.03 15.65 18.09
C TYR A 111 4.77 16.99 18.11
N VAL A 112 5.88 17.12 17.37
CA VAL A 112 6.67 18.36 17.33
C VAL A 112 5.86 19.50 16.72
N ALA A 113 5.09 19.24 15.65
CA ALA A 113 4.25 20.25 15.03
C ALA A 113 3.19 20.80 16.01
N VAL A 114 2.48 19.92 16.72
CA VAL A 114 1.48 20.34 17.71
C VAL A 114 2.13 21.04 18.90
N PHE A 115 3.30 20.58 19.34
CA PHE A 115 4.07 21.24 20.40
C PHE A 115 4.38 22.70 20.03
N LEU A 116 4.89 22.95 18.82
CA LEU A 116 5.22 24.30 18.36
C LEU A 116 3.97 25.18 18.19
N LEU A 117 2.89 24.62 17.64
CA LEU A 117 1.64 25.36 17.43
C LEU A 117 0.93 25.71 18.75
N ALA A 118 1.00 24.83 19.75
CA ALA A 118 0.35 25.02 21.04
C ALA A 118 1.21 25.78 22.05
N LEU A 119 2.49 26.04 21.77
CA LEU A 119 3.43 26.65 22.72
C LEU A 119 2.96 28.02 23.23
N LEU A 120 2.74 28.99 22.34
CA LEU A 120 2.32 30.34 22.74
C LEU A 120 0.93 30.37 23.40
N PRO A 121 -0.10 29.69 22.85
CA PRO A 121 -1.41 29.62 23.49
C PRO A 121 -1.38 28.99 24.89
N VAL A 122 -0.57 27.95 25.10
CA VAL A 122 -0.47 27.26 26.40
C VAL A 122 0.30 28.11 27.41
N LEU A 123 1.41 28.75 27.01
CA LEU A 123 2.15 29.67 27.88
C LEU A 123 1.30 30.87 28.31
N ALA A 124 0.46 31.41 27.41
CA ALA A 124 -0.44 32.51 27.75
C ALA A 124 -1.52 32.11 28.79
N LYS A 125 -1.95 30.84 28.80
CA LYS A 125 -2.94 30.32 29.76
C LYS A 125 -2.33 29.77 31.05
N HIS A 126 -1.04 29.38 31.03
CA HIS A 126 -0.32 28.79 32.15
C HIS A 126 1.05 29.48 32.37
N PRO A 127 1.06 30.77 32.77
CA PRO A 127 2.27 31.60 32.76
C PRO A 127 3.28 31.28 33.89
N THR A 128 2.84 30.69 35.00
CA THR A 128 3.67 30.52 36.21
C THR A 128 4.10 29.08 36.46
N THR A 129 3.22 28.09 36.27
CA THR A 129 3.53 26.65 36.38
C THR A 129 2.55 25.81 35.56
N GLY A 130 2.96 24.60 35.14
CA GLY A 130 2.05 23.61 34.53
C GLY A 130 1.91 23.66 32.99
N ALA A 131 2.57 24.58 32.29
CA ALA A 131 2.52 24.66 30.83
C ALA A 131 3.10 23.41 30.13
N ILE A 132 4.22 22.87 30.63
CA ILE A 132 4.90 21.72 30.01
C ILE A 132 4.04 20.45 30.01
N PRO A 133 3.42 20.02 31.14
CA PRO A 133 2.51 18.87 31.12
C PRO A 133 1.34 19.04 30.14
N VAL A 134 0.70 20.22 30.11
CA VAL A 134 -0.43 20.50 29.21
C VAL A 134 0.02 20.44 27.74
N LEU A 135 1.17 21.03 27.44
CA LEU A 135 1.74 21.04 26.10
C LEU A 135 2.14 19.62 25.64
N HIS A 136 2.70 18.82 26.54
CA HIS A 136 3.00 17.42 26.30
C HIS A 136 1.73 16.62 25.99
N SER A 137 0.65 16.79 26.77
CA SER A 137 -0.63 16.11 26.54
C SER A 137 -1.22 16.44 25.17
N TYR A 138 -1.25 17.71 24.76
CA TYR A 138 -1.72 18.08 23.42
C TYR A 138 -0.86 17.47 22.32
N SER A 139 0.46 17.52 22.48
CA SER A 139 1.40 16.96 21.49
C SER A 139 1.28 15.45 21.39
N MET A 140 1.07 14.75 22.50
CA MET A 140 0.77 13.32 22.56
C MET A 140 -0.51 12.98 21.79
N LEU A 141 -1.59 13.71 22.03
CA LEU A 141 -2.86 13.51 21.30
C LEU A 141 -2.69 13.79 19.79
N GLY A 142 -1.97 14.85 19.45
CA GLY A 142 -1.65 15.22 18.07
C GLY A 142 -0.83 14.14 17.35
N GLY A 143 0.19 13.60 18.01
CA GLY A 143 1.01 12.51 17.49
C GLY A 143 0.25 11.18 17.41
N ALA A 144 -0.62 10.90 18.38
CA ALA A 144 -1.37 9.64 18.44
C ALA A 144 -2.28 9.43 17.24
N ILE A 145 -2.87 10.50 16.67
CA ILE A 145 -3.75 10.40 15.50
C ILE A 145 -3.08 9.68 14.32
N PRO A 146 -1.96 10.17 13.75
CA PRO A 146 -1.27 9.47 12.68
C PRO A 146 -0.71 8.12 13.14
N GLY A 147 -0.20 8.01 14.38
CA GLY A 147 0.34 6.76 14.91
C GLY A 147 -0.68 5.62 14.91
N VAL A 148 -1.86 5.87 15.49
CA VAL A 148 -2.98 4.92 15.52
C VAL A 148 -3.50 4.63 14.12
N PHE A 149 -3.55 5.63 13.25
CA PHE A 149 -3.97 5.45 11.86
C PHE A 149 -3.06 4.47 11.09
N PHE A 150 -1.73 4.61 11.21
CA PHE A 150 -0.78 3.69 10.56
C PHE A 150 -0.78 2.30 11.21
N LEU A 151 -0.94 2.23 12.53
CA LEU A 151 -1.11 0.96 13.24
C LEU A 151 -2.37 0.22 12.75
N TRP A 152 -3.48 0.93 12.59
CA TRP A 152 -4.71 0.36 12.03
C TRP A 152 -4.47 -0.18 10.61
N CYS A 153 -3.79 0.58 9.76
CA CYS A 153 -3.46 0.14 8.40
C CYS A 153 -2.60 -1.13 8.40
N ALA A 154 -1.62 -1.22 9.31
CA ALA A 154 -0.78 -2.40 9.46
C ALA A 154 -1.58 -3.64 9.88
N ILE A 155 -2.50 -3.48 10.85
CA ILE A 155 -3.38 -4.56 11.32
C ILE A 155 -4.37 -4.98 10.23
N ASP A 156 -4.98 -4.03 9.52
CA ASP A 156 -5.89 -4.31 8.41
C ASP A 156 -5.18 -5.08 7.29
N PHE A 157 -3.98 -4.66 6.91
CA PHE A 157 -3.15 -5.39 5.93
C PHE A 157 -2.82 -6.80 6.41
N TRP A 158 -2.40 -6.96 7.67
CA TRP A 158 -2.09 -8.28 8.23
C TRP A 158 -3.29 -9.22 8.18
N ARG A 159 -4.49 -8.72 8.54
CA ARG A 159 -5.73 -9.50 8.49
C ARG A 159 -6.11 -9.89 7.07
N LYS A 160 -6.07 -8.94 6.13
CA LYS A 160 -6.42 -9.19 4.71
C LYS A 160 -5.42 -10.10 4.00
N SER A 161 -4.13 -9.97 4.31
CA SER A 161 -3.09 -10.84 3.75
C SER A 161 -3.12 -12.27 4.32
N ALA A 162 -3.89 -12.53 5.39
CA ALA A 162 -4.11 -13.86 5.93
C ALA A 162 -5.07 -14.71 5.09
N ASN A 163 -6.04 -14.08 4.42
CA ASN A 163 -6.99 -14.77 3.55
C ASN A 163 -7.06 -14.05 2.18
N LEU A 164 -6.14 -14.43 1.30
CA LEU A 164 -6.07 -13.88 -0.06
C LEU A 164 -7.27 -14.29 -0.93
N GLU A 165 -7.86 -15.47 -0.69
CA GLU A 165 -9.00 -15.95 -1.47
C GLU A 165 -10.26 -15.10 -1.25
N ALA A 166 -10.39 -14.46 -0.09
CA ALA A 166 -11.47 -13.52 0.20
C ALA A 166 -11.34 -12.17 -0.55
N TRP A 167 -10.25 -11.94 -1.30
CA TRP A 167 -10.09 -10.69 -2.03
C TRP A 167 -11.07 -10.64 -3.20
N PRO A 168 -11.78 -9.51 -3.40
CA PRO A 168 -12.77 -9.38 -4.45
C PRO A 168 -12.14 -9.60 -5.82
N SER A 169 -12.75 -10.48 -6.61
CA SER A 169 -12.36 -10.71 -8.00
C SER A 169 -12.84 -9.55 -8.87
N VAL A 170 -11.92 -8.99 -9.65
CA VAL A 170 -12.15 -7.83 -10.51
C VAL A 170 -11.59 -8.11 -11.88
N ALA A 171 -12.39 -7.86 -12.93
CA ALA A 171 -11.96 -8.04 -14.30
C ALA A 171 -10.81 -7.06 -14.67
N PRO A 172 -9.85 -7.46 -15.53
CA PRO A 172 -8.77 -6.59 -16.00
C PRO A 172 -9.25 -5.23 -16.55
N SER A 173 -10.39 -5.23 -17.25
CA SER A 173 -11.03 -4.02 -17.81
C SER A 173 -11.43 -2.98 -16.75
N VAL A 174 -11.80 -3.43 -15.55
CA VAL A 174 -12.14 -2.53 -14.44
C VAL A 174 -10.87 -2.00 -13.77
N VAL A 175 -9.77 -2.76 -13.82
CA VAL A 175 -8.47 -2.34 -13.27
C VAL A 175 -7.88 -1.21 -14.09
N ILE A 176 -7.90 -1.31 -15.43
CA ILE A 176 -7.31 -0.30 -16.31
C ILE A 176 -8.00 1.07 -16.19
N ASP A 177 -9.28 1.12 -15.83
CA ASP A 177 -10.02 2.38 -15.64
C ASP A 177 -9.52 3.20 -14.44
N ARG A 178 -8.73 2.58 -13.56
CA ARG A 178 -8.03 3.25 -12.46
C ARG A 178 -6.84 4.04 -12.97
N PHE A 179 -6.26 3.66 -14.10
CA PHE A 179 -5.10 4.33 -14.69
C PHE A 179 -5.53 5.45 -15.65
N SER A 180 -4.59 6.32 -15.97
CA SER A 180 -4.82 7.38 -16.96
C SER A 180 -5.04 6.78 -18.34
N LYS A 181 -5.84 7.44 -19.19
CA LYS A 181 -5.98 7.07 -20.61
C LYS A 181 -4.65 7.12 -21.36
N LEU A 182 -3.68 7.89 -20.88
CA LEU A 182 -2.33 7.99 -21.44
C LEU A 182 -1.50 6.69 -21.30
N HIS A 183 -1.97 5.73 -20.51
CA HIS A 183 -1.36 4.40 -20.40
C HIS A 183 -2.13 3.31 -21.16
N LYS A 184 -3.26 3.65 -21.78
CA LYS A 184 -4.00 2.76 -22.69
C LYS A 184 -3.37 2.87 -24.07
#